data_AF-A0A328NK04-F1
#
_entry.id   AF-A0A328NK04-F1
#
_cell.length_a   1.000
_cell.length_b   1.000
_cell.length_c   1.000
_cell.angle_alpha   90.00
_cell.angle_beta   90.00
_cell.angle_gamma   90.00
#
_symmetry.space_group_name_H-M   'P 1'
#
loop_
_entity.id
_entity.type
_entity.pdbx_description
1 polymer ?
#
loop_
_entity_poly.entity_id
_entity_poly.type
_entity_poly.pdbx_seq_one_letter_code
_entity_poly.pdbx_strand_id
1 'polypeptide(L)'
;MTRTAERGSVSIEVAVLAPAFIALMVLAGVVGRSAVAAEALDAAAHDAARAASISRNSDVAKEEAREAAQKQLDWHGLACANGLDPEFTGKSPDNESSFDKAFSSTVGTNATVTVKISCRVSFKDITLDILPGMESERLISAEFTSPLDRYRSRQ
;
A
#
# COMPACT_ATOMS: atom_id res chain seq x y z
N MET A 1 -59.60 -27.69 -7.06
CA MET A 1 -58.45 -28.25 -6.35
C MET A 1 -57.18 -27.56 -6.85
N THR A 2 -56.74 -26.49 -6.19
CA THR A 2 -55.50 -25.78 -6.54
C THR A 2 -54.47 -26.08 -5.46
N ARG A 3 -53.63 -27.09 -5.69
CA ARG A 3 -52.45 -27.33 -4.85
C ARG A 3 -51.29 -26.50 -5.40
N THR A 4 -50.92 -25.51 -4.59
CA THR A 4 -49.77 -24.60 -4.69
C THR A 4 -48.50 -25.30 -5.19
N ALA A 5 -48.08 -24.96 -6.40
CA ALA A 5 -46.79 -25.35 -6.99
C ALA A 5 -45.74 -24.22 -6.96
N GLU A 6 -45.90 -23.22 -6.08
CA GLU A 6 -44.95 -22.09 -5.97
C GLU A 6 -43.78 -22.33 -5.01
N ARG A 7 -43.80 -23.39 -4.21
CA ARG A 7 -42.78 -23.61 -3.18
C ARG A 7 -41.43 -24.14 -3.72
N GLY A 8 -41.34 -24.39 -5.02
CA GLY A 8 -40.13 -24.86 -5.71
C GLY A 8 -39.43 -23.83 -6.61
N SER A 9 -40.11 -22.73 -6.98
CA SER A 9 -39.51 -21.68 -7.84
C SER A 9 -38.45 -20.89 -7.08
N VAL A 10 -38.77 -20.44 -5.88
CA VAL A 10 -37.87 -19.63 -5.04
C VAL A 10 -36.56 -20.37 -4.74
N SER A 11 -36.62 -21.68 -4.46
CA SER A 11 -35.42 -22.48 -4.18
C SER A 11 -34.51 -22.63 -5.40
N ILE A 12 -35.07 -22.80 -6.60
CA ILE A 12 -34.30 -22.91 -7.85
C ILE A 12 -33.74 -21.54 -8.25
N GLU A 13 -34.52 -20.47 -8.12
CA GLU A 13 -34.06 -19.11 -8.40
C GLU A 13 -32.89 -18.73 -7.50
N VAL A 14 -32.98 -19.02 -6.20
CA VAL A 14 -31.88 -18.79 -5.26
C VAL A 14 -30.67 -19.66 -5.59
N ALA A 15 -30.85 -20.93 -5.97
CA ALA A 15 -29.74 -21.80 -6.34
C ALA A 15 -28.94 -21.28 -7.55
N VAL A 16 -29.60 -20.58 -8.47
CA VAL A 16 -28.96 -19.98 -9.66
C VAL A 16 -28.39 -18.58 -9.36
N LEU A 17 -29.11 -17.75 -8.59
CA LEU A 17 -28.70 -16.37 -8.31
C LEU A 17 -27.67 -16.24 -7.19
N ALA A 18 -27.72 -17.11 -6.17
CA ALA A 18 -26.83 -17.03 -5.01
C ALA A 18 -25.33 -17.09 -5.39
N PRO A 19 -24.86 -17.97 -6.29
CA PRO A 19 -23.46 -17.96 -6.70
C PRO A 19 -23.02 -16.64 -7.34
N ALA A 20 -23.87 -16.04 -8.18
CA ALA A 20 -23.58 -14.75 -8.81
C ALA A 20 -23.51 -13.62 -7.77
N PHE A 21 -24.41 -13.65 -6.78
CA PHE A 21 -24.41 -12.68 -5.69
C PHE A 21 -23.19 -12.82 -4.77
N ILE A 22 -22.81 -14.05 -4.42
CA ILE A 22 -21.59 -14.33 -3.66
C ILE A 22 -20.36 -13.85 -4.43
N ALA A 23 -20.27 -14.13 -5.73
CA ALA A 23 -19.18 -13.65 -6.57
C ALA A 23 -19.10 -12.11 -6.57
N LEU A 24 -20.24 -11.42 -6.62
CA LEU A 24 -20.31 -9.97 -6.53
C LEU A 24 -19.83 -9.46 -5.16
N MET A 25 -20.19 -10.11 -4.06
CA MET A 25 -19.71 -9.76 -2.72
C MET A 25 -18.20 -9.97 -2.57
N VAL A 26 -17.67 -11.09 -3.05
CA VAL A 26 -16.24 -11.38 -3.04
C VAL A 26 -15.48 -10.34 -3.85
N LEU A 27 -15.95 -10.03 -5.06
CA LEU A 27 -15.35 -9.00 -5.91
C LEU A 27 -15.36 -7.63 -5.23
N ALA A 28 -16.49 -7.24 -4.64
CA ALA A 28 -16.60 -5.99 -3.90
C ALA A 28 -15.62 -5.94 -2.71
N GLY A 29 -15.46 -7.05 -1.98
CA GLY A 29 -14.51 -7.15 -0.87
C GLY A 29 -13.06 -7.05 -1.33
N VAL A 30 -12.68 -7.75 -2.40
CA VAL A 30 -11.33 -7.69 -2.97
C VAL A 30 -11.00 -6.28 -3.46
N VAL A 31 -11.90 -5.67 -4.24
CA VAL A 31 -11.72 -4.30 -4.75
C VAL A 31 -11.66 -3.31 -3.60
N GLY A 32 -12.62 -3.35 -2.67
CA GLY A 32 -12.69 -2.43 -1.54
C GLY A 32 -11.45 -2.49 -0.66
N ARG A 33 -11.03 -3.70 -0.25
CA ARG A 33 -9.82 -3.86 0.56
C ARG A 33 -8.56 -3.45 -0.19
N SER A 34 -8.48 -3.69 -1.50
CA SER A 34 -7.35 -3.23 -2.31
C SER A 34 -7.28 -1.70 -2.41
N ALA A 35 -8.43 -1.02 -2.51
CA ALA A 35 -8.50 0.44 -2.56
C ALA A 35 -8.08 1.06 -1.23
N VAL A 36 -8.63 0.57 -0.11
CA VAL A 36 -8.26 1.04 1.24
C VAL A 36 -6.76 0.82 1.49
N ALA A 37 -6.22 -0.33 1.08
CA ALA A 37 -4.80 -0.60 1.23
C ALA A 37 -3.93 0.32 0.37
N ALA A 38 -4.33 0.61 -0.88
CA ALA A 38 -3.62 1.53 -1.74
C ALA A 38 -3.59 2.95 -1.16
N GLU A 39 -4.73 3.46 -0.69
CA GLU A 39 -4.83 4.78 -0.05
C GLU A 39 -3.93 4.88 1.20
N ALA A 40 -3.96 3.86 2.06
CA ALA A 40 -3.12 3.80 3.26
C ALA A 40 -1.62 3.79 2.90
N LEU A 41 -1.24 3.06 1.85
CA LEU A 41 0.15 3.01 1.38
C LEU A 41 0.60 4.32 0.75
N ASP A 42 -0.26 5.00 -0.03
CA ASP A 42 0.03 6.31 -0.59
C ASP A 42 0.25 7.35 0.51
N ALA A 43 -0.61 7.36 1.53
CA ALA A 43 -0.47 8.23 2.69
C ALA A 43 0.83 7.92 3.46
N ALA A 44 1.13 6.63 3.68
CA ALA A 44 2.35 6.20 4.37
C ALA A 44 3.61 6.56 3.59
N ALA A 45 3.63 6.37 2.26
CA ALA A 45 4.75 6.73 1.41
C ALA A 45 4.97 8.25 1.40
N HIS A 46 3.88 9.02 1.36
CA HIS A 46 3.93 10.48 1.44
C HIS A 46 4.57 10.96 2.74
N ASP A 47 4.09 10.47 3.88
CA ASP A 47 4.60 10.87 5.20
C ASP A 47 6.03 10.40 5.42
N ALA A 48 6.38 9.19 4.97
CA ALA A 48 7.73 8.67 5.02
C ALA A 48 8.71 9.52 4.20
N ALA A 49 8.37 9.85 2.95
CA ALA A 49 9.21 10.69 2.10
C ALA A 49 9.35 12.10 2.65
N ARG A 50 8.31 12.65 3.28
CA ARG A 50 8.35 13.94 3.96
C ARG A 50 9.23 13.91 5.21
N ALA A 51 9.14 12.87 6.03
CA ALA A 51 10.00 12.70 7.21
C ALA A 51 11.47 12.53 6.80
N ALA A 52 11.71 11.78 5.73
CA ALA A 52 13.05 11.63 5.16
C ALA A 52 13.62 12.96 4.67
N SER A 53 12.83 13.79 3.98
CA SER A 53 13.32 15.01 3.33
C SER A 53 13.68 16.17 4.28
N ILE A 54 13.19 16.12 5.52
CA ILE A 54 13.50 17.11 6.57
C ILE A 54 14.67 16.69 7.49
N SER A 55 15.08 15.42 7.36
CA SER A 55 16.17 14.83 8.16
C SER A 55 17.53 15.33 7.71
N ARG A 56 18.53 15.26 8.61
CA ARG A 56 19.86 15.84 8.37
C ARG A 56 20.90 14.85 7.84
N ASN A 57 20.70 13.58 8.13
CA ASN A 57 21.58 12.49 7.74
C ASN A 57 20.72 11.34 7.22
N SER A 58 21.28 10.49 6.37
CA SER A 58 20.53 9.45 5.69
C SER A 58 20.09 8.31 6.61
N ASP A 59 20.85 7.99 7.66
CA ASP A 59 20.51 6.90 8.58
C ASP A 59 19.28 7.25 9.43
N VAL A 60 19.28 8.43 10.05
CA VAL A 60 18.12 8.99 10.77
C VAL A 60 16.96 9.21 9.81
N ALA A 61 17.21 9.64 8.57
CA ALA A 61 16.14 9.78 7.58
C ALA A 61 15.42 8.45 7.30
N LYS A 62 16.17 7.34 7.20
CA LYS A 62 15.59 6.01 7.02
C LYS A 62 14.81 5.54 8.24
N GLU A 63 15.28 5.86 9.44
CA GLU A 63 14.61 5.51 10.70
C GLU A 63 13.30 6.30 10.87
N GLU A 64 13.36 7.63 10.77
CA GLU A 64 12.21 8.54 10.87
C GLU A 64 11.16 8.25 9.78
N ALA A 65 11.59 7.92 8.56
CA ALA A 65 10.69 7.54 7.48
C ALA A 65 9.98 6.21 7.75
N ARG A 66 10.67 5.22 8.32
CA ARG A 66 10.06 3.95 8.73
C ARG A 66 9.06 4.16 9.86
N GLU A 67 9.40 4.98 10.85
CA GLU A 67 8.51 5.29 11.96
C GLU A 67 7.25 6.04 11.49
N ALA A 68 7.41 7.03 10.60
CA ALA A 68 6.29 7.76 10.02
C ALA A 68 5.38 6.85 9.18
N ALA A 69 5.96 5.99 8.33
CA ALA A 69 5.20 4.98 7.59
C ALA A 69 4.43 4.05 8.52
N GLN A 70 5.08 3.52 9.56
CA GLN A 70 4.46 2.59 10.51
C GLN A 70 3.27 3.25 11.22
N LYS A 71 3.46 4.47 11.75
CA LYS A 71 2.39 5.24 12.39
C LYS A 71 1.19 5.43 11.47
N GLN A 72 1.44 5.73 10.19
CA GLN A 72 0.37 5.94 9.22
C GLN A 72 -0.37 4.64 8.89
N LEU A 73 0.36 3.53 8.71
CA LEU A 73 -0.25 2.21 8.50
C LEU A 73 -1.07 1.75 9.71
N ASP A 74 -0.58 1.97 10.92
CA ASP A 74 -1.28 1.66 12.17
C ASP A 74 -2.56 2.49 12.31
N TRP A 75 -2.52 3.77 11.91
CA TRP A 75 -3.69 4.65 11.93
C TRP A 75 -4.78 4.17 10.96
N HIS A 76 -4.39 3.66 9.79
CA HIS A 76 -5.29 3.03 8.83
C HIS A 76 -5.68 1.57 9.19
N GLY A 77 -5.07 0.99 10.23
CA GLY A 77 -5.30 -0.40 10.64
C GLY A 77 -4.80 -1.44 9.64
N LEU A 78 -3.81 -1.09 8.81
CA LEU A 78 -3.26 -1.98 7.78
C LEU A 78 -1.99 -2.67 8.28
N ALA A 79 -2.07 -4.00 8.48
CA ALA A 79 -0.90 -4.82 8.82
C ALA A 79 -0.42 -5.63 7.61
N CYS A 80 0.81 -5.36 7.15
CA CYS A 80 1.43 -6.06 6.01
C CYS A 80 1.94 -7.44 6.42
N ALA A 81 1.65 -8.48 5.63
CA ALA A 81 2.09 -9.84 5.91
C ALA A 81 3.61 -10.03 5.80
N ASN A 82 4.30 -9.20 5.00
CA ASN A 82 5.76 -9.23 4.81
C ASN A 82 6.53 -8.31 5.77
N GLY A 83 5.86 -7.67 6.75
CA GLY A 83 6.45 -6.58 7.52
C GLY A 83 6.65 -5.31 6.70
N LEU A 84 7.23 -4.27 7.32
CA LEU A 84 7.49 -2.98 6.69
C LEU A 84 8.98 -2.87 6.31
N ASP A 85 9.28 -2.90 5.01
CA ASP A 85 10.63 -2.66 4.48
C ASP A 85 10.56 -1.64 3.33
N PRO A 86 10.68 -0.33 3.64
CA PRO A 86 10.64 0.71 2.62
C PRO A 86 11.93 0.72 1.80
N GLU A 87 11.78 0.83 0.49
CA GLU A 87 12.87 1.05 -0.45
C GLU A 87 13.14 2.55 -0.58
N PHE A 88 14.41 2.95 -0.46
CA PHE A 88 14.84 4.34 -0.43
C PHE A 88 15.71 4.66 -1.64
N THR A 89 15.31 5.66 -2.42
CA THR A 89 16.07 6.12 -3.59
C THR A 89 16.27 7.62 -3.50
N GLY A 90 17.37 8.11 -4.06
CA GLY A 90 17.66 9.54 -4.11
C GLY A 90 18.11 9.94 -5.50
N LYS A 91 17.84 11.20 -5.88
CA LYS A 91 18.35 11.79 -7.12
C LYS A 91 18.97 13.14 -6.82
N SER A 92 20.15 13.38 -7.39
CA SER A 92 20.84 14.66 -7.36
C SER A 92 21.45 14.94 -8.74
N PRO A 93 21.48 16.19 -9.20
CA PRO A 93 22.21 16.60 -10.40
C PRO A 93 23.71 16.29 -10.35
N ASP A 94 24.28 16.26 -9.14
CA ASP A 94 25.73 16.20 -8.94
C ASP A 94 26.26 14.76 -8.75
N ASN A 95 25.37 13.78 -8.52
CA ASN A 95 25.74 12.43 -8.08
C ASN A 95 24.89 11.33 -8.71
N GLU A 96 25.34 10.08 -8.59
CA GLU A 96 24.55 8.90 -8.94
C GLU A 96 23.24 8.80 -8.13
N SER A 97 22.24 8.13 -8.71
CA SER A 97 20.90 7.98 -8.11
C SER A 97 20.90 7.01 -6.93
N SER A 98 21.34 7.49 -5.77
CA SER A 98 21.31 6.78 -4.49
C SER A 98 20.79 7.68 -3.38
N PHE A 99 20.09 7.09 -2.41
CA PHE A 99 19.55 7.82 -1.26
C PHE A 99 20.67 8.52 -0.48
N ASP A 100 21.73 7.82 -0.07
CA ASP A 100 22.82 8.39 0.71
C ASP A 100 23.56 9.50 -0.07
N LYS A 101 23.68 9.32 -1.40
CA LYS A 101 24.31 10.32 -2.29
C LYS A 101 23.47 11.57 -2.48
N ALA A 102 22.14 11.46 -2.40
CA ALA A 102 21.26 12.63 -2.40
C ALA A 102 21.48 13.50 -1.15
N PHE A 103 21.78 12.89 0.01
CA PHE A 103 22.15 13.63 1.22
C PHE A 103 23.54 14.26 1.11
N SER A 104 24.50 13.63 0.42
CA SER A 104 25.83 14.20 0.20
C SER A 104 25.92 15.24 -0.94
N SER A 105 24.80 15.62 -1.57
CA SER A 105 24.83 16.62 -2.65
C SER A 105 25.23 18.01 -2.14
N THR A 106 25.80 18.83 -3.02
CA THR A 106 26.18 20.20 -2.71
C THR A 106 24.98 21.01 -2.17
N VAL A 107 25.21 21.82 -1.13
CA VAL A 107 24.19 22.77 -0.65
C VAL A 107 23.80 23.73 -1.77
N GLY A 108 22.53 24.06 -1.90
CA GLY A 108 22.04 24.87 -3.03
C GLY A 108 21.64 24.07 -4.28
N THR A 109 21.93 22.77 -4.35
CA THR A 109 21.47 21.89 -5.43
C THR A 109 20.10 21.28 -5.12
N ASN A 110 19.23 21.18 -6.12
CA ASN A 110 17.95 20.49 -5.98
C ASN A 110 18.19 18.97 -5.91
N ALA A 111 17.96 18.36 -4.75
CA ALA A 111 17.97 16.92 -4.58
C ALA A 111 16.58 16.42 -4.18
N THR A 112 16.23 15.19 -4.53
CA THR A 112 14.96 14.58 -4.16
C THR A 112 15.19 13.22 -3.53
N VAL A 113 14.31 12.85 -2.61
CA VAL A 113 14.26 11.53 -2.00
C VAL A 113 12.94 10.86 -2.35
N THR A 114 12.99 9.59 -2.70
CA THR A 114 11.84 8.76 -3.04
C THR A 114 11.78 7.62 -2.03
N VAL A 115 10.61 7.42 -1.44
CA VAL A 115 10.33 6.29 -0.55
C VAL A 115 9.25 5.45 -1.20
N LYS A 116 9.52 4.16 -1.38
CA LYS A 116 8.58 3.18 -1.91
C LYS A 116 8.28 2.16 -0.84
N ILE A 117 6.99 1.95 -0.57
CA ILE A 117 6.50 0.98 0.40
C ILE A 117 5.80 -0.12 -0.35
N SER A 118 6.14 -1.37 -0.03
CA SER A 118 5.49 -2.56 -0.60
C SER A 118 4.88 -3.39 0.52
N CYS A 119 3.58 -3.63 0.41
CA CYS A 119 2.79 -4.32 1.43
C CYS A 119 2.05 -5.49 0.81
N ARG A 120 2.19 -6.65 1.43
CA ARG A 120 1.45 -7.85 1.08
C ARG A 120 0.17 -7.89 1.90
N VAL A 121 -0.95 -7.63 1.23
CA VAL A 121 -2.29 -7.61 1.82
C VAL A 121 -2.90 -8.99 1.75
N SER A 122 -3.31 -9.54 2.89
CA SER A 122 -3.99 -10.84 2.99
C SER A 122 -5.47 -10.71 2.62
N PHE A 123 -5.97 -11.68 1.87
CA PHE A 123 -7.38 -11.88 1.50
C PHE A 123 -7.88 -13.27 1.94
N LYS A 124 -7.17 -13.96 2.84
CA LYS A 124 -7.50 -15.32 3.32
C LYS A 124 -8.92 -15.47 3.86
N ASP A 125 -9.50 -14.38 4.34
CA ASP A 125 -10.87 -14.26 4.86
C ASP A 125 -11.94 -14.11 3.76
N ILE A 126 -11.54 -13.75 2.53
CA ILE A 126 -12.41 -13.49 1.37
C ILE A 126 -12.19 -14.54 0.27
N THR A 127 -11.00 -15.17 0.22
CA THR A 127 -10.69 -16.17 -0.80
C THR A 127 -11.55 -17.42 -0.68
N LEU A 128 -12.02 -17.90 -1.82
CA LEU A 128 -12.74 -19.17 -1.95
C LEU A 128 -11.83 -20.20 -2.63
N ASP A 129 -11.47 -21.27 -1.91
CA ASP A 129 -10.57 -22.33 -2.40
C ASP A 129 -11.09 -23.06 -3.65
N ILE A 130 -12.40 -22.93 -3.92
CA ILE A 130 -13.06 -23.52 -5.09
C ILE A 130 -12.77 -22.78 -6.41
N LEU A 131 -12.24 -21.55 -6.36
CA LEU A 131 -12.01 -20.71 -7.54
C LEU A 131 -10.52 -20.75 -7.94
N PRO A 132 -10.17 -21.33 -9.10
CA PRO A 132 -8.79 -21.42 -9.55
C PRO A 132 -8.21 -20.02 -9.84
N GLY A 133 -7.00 -19.77 -9.34
CA GLY A 133 -6.26 -18.53 -9.60
C GLY A 133 -6.52 -17.38 -8.62
N MET A 134 -7.32 -17.58 -7.57
CA MET A 134 -7.41 -16.60 -6.48
C MET A 134 -6.17 -16.68 -5.58
N GLU A 135 -5.47 -15.56 -5.45
CA GLU A 135 -4.34 -15.43 -4.54
C GLU A 135 -4.82 -15.03 -3.14
N SER A 136 -4.33 -15.74 -2.12
CA SER A 136 -4.64 -15.43 -0.71
C SER A 136 -3.95 -14.17 -0.20
N GLU A 137 -2.98 -13.66 -0.94
CA GLU A 137 -2.18 -12.49 -0.61
C GLU A 137 -1.85 -11.74 -1.90
N ARG A 138 -1.96 -10.41 -1.90
CA ARG A 138 -1.61 -9.58 -3.07
C ARG A 138 -0.58 -8.53 -2.66
N LEU A 139 0.43 -8.34 -3.49
CA LEU A 139 1.40 -7.25 -3.31
C LEU A 139 0.82 -5.94 -3.85
N ILE A 140 0.79 -4.92 -3.00
CA ILE A 140 0.42 -3.55 -3.34
C ILE A 140 1.59 -2.66 -2.96
N SER A 141 1.96 -1.73 -3.85
CA SER A 141 3.07 -0.82 -3.63
C SER A 141 2.66 0.62 -3.93
N ALA A 142 3.17 1.55 -3.13
CA ALA A 142 3.05 2.98 -3.33
C ALA A 142 4.43 3.63 -3.23
N GLU A 143 4.63 4.74 -3.94
CA GLU A 143 5.86 5.52 -3.84
C GLU A 143 5.56 7.02 -3.83
N PHE A 144 6.35 7.76 -3.07
CA PHE A 144 6.26 9.21 -3.04
C PHE A 144 7.65 9.84 -3.09
N THR A 145 7.76 10.94 -3.83
CA THR A 145 9.00 11.70 -3.98
C THR A 145 8.85 13.07 -3.34
N SER A 146 9.77 13.40 -2.43
CA SER A 146 9.82 14.67 -1.72
C SER A 146 11.13 15.42 -2.04
N PRO A 147 11.10 16.74 -2.27
CA PRO A 147 12.31 17.53 -2.41
C PRO A 147 13.07 17.56 -1.09
N LEU A 148 14.36 17.25 -1.13
CA LEU A 148 15.25 17.34 0.01
C LEU A 148 15.54 18.83 0.31
N ASP A 149 15.45 19.23 1.58
CA ASP A 149 15.69 20.64 1.95
C ASP A 149 17.10 21.07 1.53
N ARG A 150 17.14 22.15 0.75
CA ARG A 150 18.34 22.69 0.10
C ARG A 150 19.12 23.65 1.00
N TYR A 151 18.45 24.25 1.98
CA TYR A 151 19.01 25.28 2.84
C TYR A 151 19.38 24.75 4.23
N ARG A 152 18.99 23.51 4.52
CA ARG A 152 19.34 22.84 5.76
C ARG A 152 20.74 22.22 5.66
N SER A 153 21.60 22.49 6.64
CA SER A 153 22.93 21.87 6.72
C SER A 153 22.80 20.36 6.95
N ARG A 154 23.64 19.60 6.25
CA ARG A 154 23.71 18.13 6.28
C ARG A 154 25.03 17.74 6.95
N GLN A 155 25.01 16.68 7.78
CA GLN A 155 26.19 16.17 8.49
C GLN A 155 26.52 14.76 8.01
#